data_AF-A0A9W8G938-F1
#
_entry.id   AF-A0A9W8G938-F1
#
_cell.length_a   1.000
_cell.length_b   1.000
_cell.length_c   1.000
_cell.angle_alpha   90.00
_cell.angle_beta   90.00
_cell.angle_gamma   90.00
#
_symmetry.space_group_name_H-M   'P 1'
#
loop_
_entity.id
_entity.type
_entity.pdbx_description
1 polymer ?
#
loop_
_entity_poly.entity_id
_entity_poly.type
_entity_poly.pdbx_seq_one_letter_code
_entity_poly.pdbx_strand_id
1 'polypeptide(L)'
;MGLSSATRRFKSLHRQRDRLPAGAVVDNAGLVYHAAGTGAQATATEPHAIGRGAVDSKVGPVDYHSGAAVGEQQPPALPPMPSDVSSKVAMAGSATADDIMVFRLNSWRLLVKNYTDYFEALASAEKAAKKALEKAMSDFNVPMSGDHCFASFDRIGVQQLSGQLKNVHQMFSAQHSSIIQGIESDTLMQLDKLRIEIKDSLKVYTDHLGPIYKRLRKQAKEVEECKEKLVHAVESYKKKHRASDAWLAQQKVRRELVQQAEIENALFKAVQAERERLHRWEATVAERLRDIVASVV
;
A
#
# COMPACT_ATOMS: atom_id res chain seq x y z
N MET A 1 48.78 -19.47 -52.87
CA MET A 1 49.07 -18.25 -52.09
C MET A 1 47.87 -17.32 -52.21
N GLY A 2 47.26 -16.92 -51.10
CA GLY A 2 46.08 -16.05 -51.10
C GLY A 2 45.30 -16.17 -49.80
N LEU A 3 45.73 -15.48 -48.75
CA LEU A 3 44.97 -15.35 -47.51
C LEU A 3 44.12 -14.07 -47.54
N SER A 4 42.85 -14.28 -47.24
CA SER A 4 41.73 -13.35 -47.35
C SER A 4 41.79 -12.19 -46.34
N SER A 5 41.39 -11.03 -46.85
CA SER A 5 41.39 -9.69 -46.25
C SER A 5 40.21 -9.44 -45.30
N ALA A 6 40.04 -10.26 -44.26
CA ALA A 6 38.86 -10.16 -43.36
C ALA A 6 39.16 -9.87 -41.87
N THR A 7 40.41 -9.77 -41.43
CA THR A 7 40.72 -9.71 -39.97
C THR A 7 41.20 -8.35 -39.45
N ARG A 8 41.06 -7.25 -40.21
CA ARG A 8 41.66 -5.94 -39.85
C ARG A 8 40.66 -4.85 -39.46
N ARG A 9 39.55 -5.19 -38.77
CA ARG A 9 38.51 -4.20 -38.37
C ARG A 9 37.91 -4.35 -36.97
N PHE A 10 38.65 -4.86 -35.99
CA PHE A 10 38.12 -5.04 -34.61
C PHE A 10 39.00 -4.52 -33.47
N LYS A 11 39.91 -3.56 -33.71
CA LYS A 11 40.83 -3.04 -32.68
C LYS A 11 40.86 -1.51 -32.51
N SER A 12 39.73 -0.80 -32.62
CA SER A 12 39.73 0.66 -32.38
C SER A 12 38.55 1.25 -31.58
N LEU A 13 37.83 0.48 -30.76
CA LEU A 13 36.68 1.01 -29.99
C LEU A 13 36.80 0.88 -28.46
N HIS A 14 38.02 0.84 -27.90
CA HIS A 14 38.22 0.76 -26.44
C HIS A 14 39.13 1.85 -25.84
N ARG A 15 39.22 3.03 -26.46
CA ARG A 15 39.90 4.19 -25.84
C ARG A 15 39.14 5.48 -26.09
N GLN A 16 38.02 5.68 -25.40
CA GLN A 16 37.51 7.02 -25.10
C GLN A 16 36.31 6.90 -24.14
N ARG A 17 36.57 6.79 -22.83
CA ARG A 17 35.61 7.21 -21.79
C ARG A 17 36.19 7.27 -20.37
N ASP A 18 37.40 7.81 -20.23
CA ASP A 18 37.94 8.19 -18.91
C ASP A 18 38.49 9.61 -18.98
N ARG A 19 37.63 10.61 -18.74
CA ARG A 19 37.95 11.93 -18.17
C ARG A 19 36.66 12.59 -17.70
N LEU A 20 36.33 12.45 -16.41
CA LEU A 20 35.44 13.37 -15.71
C LEU A 20 36.29 14.27 -14.80
N PRO A 21 35.96 15.57 -14.67
CA PRO A 21 36.72 16.51 -13.87
C PRO A 21 36.60 16.20 -12.37
N ALA A 22 37.69 16.38 -11.64
CA ALA A 22 37.73 16.21 -10.19
C ALA A 22 36.80 17.22 -9.50
N GLY A 23 35.87 16.73 -8.68
CA GLY A 23 35.03 17.56 -7.79
C GLY A 23 33.52 17.31 -7.78
N ALA A 24 32.98 16.32 -8.52
CA ALA A 24 31.54 16.04 -8.51
C ALA A 24 31.18 14.92 -7.52
N VAL A 25 30.47 15.26 -6.45
CA VAL A 25 29.69 14.31 -5.63
C VAL A 25 28.34 14.16 -6.32
N VAL A 26 28.01 12.94 -6.75
CA VAL A 26 26.73 12.60 -7.39
C VAL A 26 25.92 11.78 -6.38
N ASP A 27 24.91 12.40 -5.78
CA ASP A 27 23.88 11.72 -5.00
C ASP A 27 22.76 11.21 -5.92
N ASN A 28 22.29 10.00 -5.67
CA ASN A 28 21.46 9.20 -6.58
C ASN A 28 19.95 9.49 -6.46
N ALA A 29 19.58 10.75 -6.32
CA ALA A 29 18.19 11.20 -6.33
C ALA A 29 18.13 12.59 -6.96
N GLY A 30 17.79 12.65 -8.25
CA GLY A 30 17.71 13.88 -9.03
C GLY A 30 16.55 14.78 -8.62
N LEU A 31 16.64 15.42 -7.46
CA LEU A 31 15.78 16.53 -7.05
C LEU A 31 16.63 17.67 -6.49
N VAL A 32 16.63 18.77 -7.24
CA VAL A 32 17.24 20.06 -6.86
C VAL A 32 16.27 20.78 -5.94
N TYR A 33 16.64 20.98 -4.67
CA TYR A 33 15.90 21.87 -3.75
C TYR A 33 16.64 23.19 -3.58
N HIS A 34 15.96 24.29 -3.92
CA HIS A 34 16.38 25.64 -3.59
C HIS A 34 16.06 25.92 -2.11
N ALA A 35 17.10 26.23 -1.33
CA ALA A 35 16.95 26.77 0.01
C ALA A 35 16.74 28.29 -0.05
N ALA A 36 15.64 28.77 0.53
CA ALA A 36 15.47 30.17 0.89
C ALA A 36 14.93 30.21 2.32
N GLY A 37 15.70 30.83 3.22
CA GLY A 37 15.32 31.10 4.59
C GLY A 37 14.86 32.54 4.79
N THR A 38 14.58 32.84 6.07
CA THR A 38 14.19 34.13 6.70
C THR A 38 12.73 34.53 6.49
N GLY A 39 11.94 34.98 7.47
CA GLY A 39 12.14 35.33 8.88
C GLY A 39 10.90 36.12 9.37
N ALA A 40 10.80 36.39 10.68
CA ALA A 40 9.89 37.32 11.38
C ALA A 40 8.39 36.93 11.50
N GLN A 41 7.59 37.48 12.43
CA GLN A 41 7.68 37.79 13.87
C GLN A 41 6.21 38.07 14.29
N ALA A 42 5.87 37.76 15.55
CA ALA A 42 4.70 38.13 16.36
C ALA A 42 3.64 39.13 15.83
N THR A 43 2.36 38.85 16.13
CA THR A 43 1.54 39.66 17.08
C THR A 43 0.26 38.92 17.49
N ALA A 44 -0.04 38.99 18.78
CA ALA A 44 -1.23 38.46 19.45
C ALA A 44 -2.43 39.43 19.35
N THR A 45 -3.64 38.88 19.26
CA THR A 45 -4.88 39.56 19.67
C THR A 45 -5.99 38.53 19.93
N GLU A 46 -6.28 38.29 21.21
CA GLU A 46 -7.60 37.92 21.76
C GLU A 46 -8.59 39.11 21.53
N PRO A 47 -9.94 38.95 21.47
CA PRO A 47 -10.75 38.43 22.59
C PRO A 47 -12.11 37.74 22.25
N HIS A 48 -12.61 36.94 23.20
CA HIS A 48 -13.91 37.12 23.88
C HIS A 48 -14.47 35.79 24.41
N ALA A 49 -14.43 35.67 25.74
CA ALA A 49 -15.12 34.67 26.53
C ALA A 49 -16.64 34.91 26.50
N ILE A 50 -17.41 33.86 26.15
CA ILE A 50 -18.85 33.79 26.40
C ILE A 50 -19.07 32.80 27.54
N GLY A 51 -19.60 33.33 28.64
CA GLY A 51 -19.84 32.64 29.89
C GLY A 51 -20.86 31.49 29.76
N ARG A 52 -20.53 30.37 30.40
CA ARG A 52 -21.49 29.29 30.68
C ARG A 52 -22.12 29.56 32.04
N GLY A 53 -23.45 29.77 32.01
CA GLY A 53 -24.28 29.87 33.20
C GLY A 53 -24.29 28.56 33.99
N ALA A 54 -24.22 28.70 35.30
CA ALA A 54 -24.44 27.65 36.28
C ALA A 54 -25.91 27.20 36.23
N VAL A 55 -26.13 25.88 36.09
CA VAL A 55 -27.45 25.27 36.28
C VAL A 55 -27.41 24.46 37.58
N ASP A 56 -28.16 24.99 38.53
CA ASP A 56 -28.49 24.45 39.84
C ASP A 56 -29.07 23.03 39.71
N SER A 57 -28.42 22.04 40.31
CA SER A 57 -28.86 20.64 40.28
C SER A 57 -29.13 20.15 41.71
N LYS A 58 -30.33 20.44 42.21
CA LYS A 58 -30.94 19.69 43.31
C LYS A 58 -31.79 18.57 42.70
N VAL A 59 -31.22 17.37 42.59
CA VAL A 59 -31.96 16.13 42.40
C VAL A 59 -31.50 15.18 43.50
N GLY A 60 -32.46 14.73 44.31
CA GLY A 60 -32.25 13.89 45.49
C GLY A 60 -31.80 12.46 45.17
N PRO A 61 -31.42 11.70 46.21
CA PRO A 61 -30.87 10.37 46.05
C PRO A 61 -31.96 9.36 45.65
N VAL A 62 -31.71 8.62 44.57
CA VAL A 62 -32.51 7.46 44.20
C VAL A 62 -31.83 6.22 44.78
N ASP A 63 -32.51 5.59 45.72
CA ASP A 63 -32.10 4.34 46.35
C ASP A 63 -32.08 3.20 45.32
N TYR A 64 -30.90 2.66 45.04
CA TYR A 64 -30.73 1.40 44.32
C TYR A 64 -30.50 0.28 45.32
N HIS A 65 -31.57 -0.41 45.68
CA HIS A 65 -31.53 -1.76 46.25
C HIS A 65 -32.29 -2.70 45.32
N SER A 66 -31.55 -3.47 44.52
CA SER A 66 -31.89 -4.87 44.25
C SER A 66 -30.71 -5.57 43.61
N GLY A 67 -30.24 -6.62 44.29
CA GLY A 67 -29.17 -7.49 43.82
C GLY A 67 -29.64 -8.40 42.70
N ALA A 68 -28.78 -8.57 41.70
CA ALA A 68 -28.82 -9.69 40.79
C ALA A 68 -27.37 -10.13 40.53
N ALA A 69 -27.15 -11.43 40.62
CA ALA A 69 -25.85 -12.10 40.61
C ALA A 69 -25.00 -11.75 39.39
N VAL A 70 -23.73 -11.44 39.66
CA VAL A 70 -22.66 -11.33 38.66
C VAL A 70 -22.35 -12.74 38.14
N GLY A 71 -22.87 -13.07 36.96
CA GLY A 71 -22.30 -14.11 36.12
C GLY A 71 -21.11 -13.51 35.38
N GLU A 72 -19.92 -14.12 35.49
CA GLU A 72 -18.77 -13.82 34.65
C GLU A 72 -19.14 -13.99 33.17
N GLN A 73 -19.47 -12.88 32.51
CA GLN A 73 -19.51 -12.82 31.05
C GLN A 73 -18.08 -12.73 30.54
N GLN A 74 -17.57 -13.88 30.12
CA GLN A 74 -16.35 -14.02 29.34
C GLN A 74 -16.36 -13.04 28.16
N PRO A 75 -15.28 -12.27 27.92
CA PRO A 75 -15.22 -11.34 26.80
C PRO A 75 -15.47 -12.07 25.47
N PRO A 76 -16.10 -11.42 24.49
CA PRO A 76 -16.40 -12.04 23.20
C PRO A 76 -15.09 -12.55 22.59
N ALA A 77 -15.03 -13.86 22.35
CA ALA A 77 -13.89 -14.52 21.76
C ALA A 77 -13.53 -13.79 20.45
N LEU A 78 -12.28 -13.33 20.37
CA LEU A 78 -11.72 -12.80 19.12
C LEU A 78 -12.00 -13.81 18.00
N PRO A 79 -12.38 -13.34 16.79
CA PRO A 79 -12.58 -14.24 15.67
C PRO A 79 -11.33 -15.11 15.49
N PRO A 80 -11.50 -16.42 15.27
CA PRO A 80 -10.37 -17.32 15.09
C PRO A 80 -9.50 -16.78 13.95
N MET A 81 -8.27 -16.38 14.30
CA MET A 81 -7.25 -16.08 13.31
C MET A 81 -7.18 -17.27 12.34
N PRO A 82 -7.21 -17.05 11.02
CA PRO A 82 -7.10 -18.14 10.06
C PRO A 82 -5.74 -18.82 10.25
N SER A 83 -5.75 -19.97 10.94
CA SER A 83 -4.58 -20.79 11.23
C SER A 83 -4.16 -21.66 10.05
N ASP A 84 -4.85 -21.52 8.91
CA ASP A 84 -4.53 -22.17 7.64
C ASP A 84 -3.59 -21.33 6.77
N VAL A 85 -2.60 -20.65 7.37
CA VAL A 85 -1.38 -20.33 6.61
C VAL A 85 -0.61 -21.64 6.49
N SER A 86 -1.02 -22.44 5.49
CA SER A 86 -0.38 -23.68 5.08
C SER A 86 1.13 -23.56 5.26
N SER A 87 1.67 -24.37 6.17
CA SER A 87 3.09 -24.44 6.54
C SER A 87 3.99 -24.99 5.43
N LYS A 88 3.59 -24.79 4.16
CA LYS A 88 4.54 -24.74 3.06
C LYS A 88 5.42 -23.53 3.32
N VAL A 89 6.68 -23.77 3.65
CA VAL A 89 7.71 -22.73 3.72
C VAL A 89 7.62 -21.91 2.43
N ALA A 90 6.99 -20.74 2.51
CA ALA A 90 6.75 -19.88 1.36
C ALA A 90 8.12 -19.35 0.90
N MET A 91 8.65 -19.96 -0.15
CA MET A 91 9.96 -19.61 -0.68
C MET A 91 9.90 -18.21 -1.29
N ALA A 92 10.75 -17.32 -0.81
CA ALA A 92 10.97 -16.03 -1.46
C ALA A 92 11.75 -16.22 -2.76
N GLY A 93 11.34 -15.51 -3.80
CA GLY A 93 12.05 -15.42 -5.08
C GLY A 93 11.57 -16.37 -6.16
N SER A 94 10.53 -17.16 -5.93
CA SER A 94 9.91 -17.96 -6.99
C SER A 94 9.07 -17.11 -7.95
N ALA A 95 8.66 -15.89 -7.53
CA ALA A 95 7.75 -15.01 -8.27
C ALA A 95 6.42 -15.68 -8.66
N THR A 96 6.02 -16.73 -7.93
CA THR A 96 4.76 -17.43 -8.10
C THR A 96 3.72 -16.93 -7.09
N ALA A 97 2.47 -17.36 -7.23
CA ALA A 97 1.42 -17.05 -6.25
C ALA A 97 1.78 -17.48 -4.81
N ASP A 98 2.52 -18.59 -4.66
CA ASP A 98 2.97 -19.12 -3.37
C ASP A 98 4.23 -18.40 -2.82
N ASP A 99 4.78 -17.41 -3.54
CA ASP A 99 5.92 -16.62 -3.06
C ASP A 99 5.46 -15.67 -1.95
N ILE A 100 6.17 -15.66 -0.81
CA ILE A 100 5.84 -14.82 0.34
C ILE A 100 5.80 -13.32 0.02
N MET A 101 6.65 -12.84 -0.89
CA MET A 101 6.67 -11.43 -1.28
C MET A 101 5.49 -11.09 -2.19
N VAL A 102 5.11 -12.01 -3.09
CA VAL A 102 3.91 -11.87 -3.93
C VAL A 102 2.66 -11.86 -3.06
N PHE A 103 2.59 -12.76 -2.06
CA PHE A 103 1.52 -12.77 -1.08
C PHE A 103 1.43 -11.44 -0.34
N ARG A 104 2.55 -10.96 0.23
CA ARG A 104 2.62 -9.70 0.98
C ARG A 104 2.16 -8.49 0.16
N LEU A 105 2.60 -8.36 -1.10
CA LEU A 105 2.16 -7.28 -1.99
C LEU A 105 0.67 -7.37 -2.36
N ASN A 106 0.15 -8.59 -2.53
CA ASN A 106 -1.28 -8.79 -2.73
C ASN A 106 -2.08 -8.43 -1.46
N SER A 107 -1.56 -8.72 -0.27
CA SER A 107 -2.18 -8.29 1.00
C SER A 107 -2.23 -6.78 1.12
N TRP A 108 -1.16 -6.05 0.76
CA TRP A 108 -1.19 -4.59 0.69
C TRP A 108 -2.24 -4.07 -0.29
N ARG A 109 -2.33 -4.67 -1.48
CA ARG A 109 -3.34 -4.29 -2.47
C ARG A 109 -4.77 -4.51 -1.96
N LEU A 110 -4.99 -5.61 -1.23
CA LEU A 110 -6.28 -5.92 -0.61
C LEU A 110 -6.59 -4.94 0.53
N LEU A 111 -5.59 -4.61 1.36
CA LEU A 111 -5.74 -3.62 2.42
C LEU A 111 -6.20 -2.27 1.85
N VAL A 112 -5.51 -1.74 0.84
CA VAL A 112 -5.90 -0.47 0.19
C VAL A 112 -7.30 -0.56 -0.40
N LYS A 113 -7.67 -1.70 -1.01
CA LYS A 113 -9.04 -1.92 -1.49
C LYS A 113 -10.07 -1.83 -0.36
N ASN A 114 -9.80 -2.44 0.80
CA ASN A 114 -10.73 -2.37 1.93
C ASN A 114 -10.94 -0.93 2.41
N TYR A 115 -9.91 -0.08 2.38
CA TYR A 115 -10.04 1.35 2.64
C TYR A 115 -10.88 2.05 1.56
N THR A 116 -10.66 1.74 0.28
CA THR A 116 -11.49 2.25 -0.82
C THR A 116 -12.97 1.92 -0.59
N ASP A 117 -13.27 0.63 -0.35
CA ASP A 117 -14.64 0.16 -0.12
C ASP A 117 -15.27 0.84 1.11
N TYR A 118 -14.48 1.07 2.18
CA TYR A 118 -14.92 1.81 3.36
C TYR A 118 -15.28 3.27 3.05
N PHE A 119 -14.41 4.01 2.35
CA PHE A 119 -14.66 5.41 2.03
C PHE A 119 -15.80 5.60 1.01
N GLU A 120 -15.99 4.67 0.08
CA GLU A 120 -17.16 4.64 -0.79
C GLU A 120 -18.46 4.47 0.03
N ALA A 121 -18.45 3.56 1.00
CA ALA A 121 -19.57 3.37 1.91
C ALA A 121 -19.82 4.61 2.79
N LEU A 122 -18.76 5.26 3.29
CA LEU A 122 -18.86 6.49 4.08
C LEU A 122 -19.46 7.62 3.24
N ALA A 123 -18.96 7.88 2.03
CA ALA A 123 -19.51 8.89 1.14
C ALA A 123 -20.99 8.63 0.80
N SER A 124 -21.37 7.35 0.63
CA SER A 124 -22.77 6.95 0.42
C SER A 124 -23.65 7.26 1.65
N ALA A 125 -23.16 6.98 2.86
CA ALA A 125 -23.86 7.30 4.11
C ALA A 125 -24.03 8.81 4.29
N GLU A 126 -22.98 9.60 4.02
CA GLU A 126 -23.00 11.06 4.07
C GLU A 126 -24.00 11.65 3.07
N LYS A 127 -24.08 11.11 1.84
CA LYS A 127 -25.10 11.48 0.86
C LYS A 127 -26.53 11.21 1.36
N ALA A 128 -26.75 10.06 2.01
CA ALA A 128 -28.05 9.73 2.57
C ALA A 128 -28.42 10.67 3.72
N ALA A 129 -27.47 10.99 4.61
CA ALA A 129 -27.65 11.94 5.70
C ALA A 129 -28.01 13.34 5.18
N LYS A 130 -27.26 13.84 4.18
CA LYS A 130 -27.55 15.11 3.50
C LYS A 130 -28.96 15.13 2.91
N LYS A 131 -29.36 14.08 2.19
CA LYS A 131 -30.70 14.00 1.58
C LYS A 131 -31.82 13.96 2.64
N ALA A 132 -31.58 13.30 3.78
CA ALA A 132 -32.50 13.30 4.90
C ALA A 132 -32.65 14.70 5.53
N LEU A 133 -31.54 15.42 5.67
CA LEU A 133 -31.54 16.82 6.11
C LEU A 133 -32.33 17.71 5.13
N GLU A 134 -32.02 17.66 3.83
CA GLU A 134 -32.73 18.44 2.82
C GLU A 134 -34.25 18.18 2.84
N LYS A 135 -34.67 16.93 3.06
CA LYS A 135 -36.08 16.57 3.23
C LYS A 135 -36.67 17.11 4.53
N ALA A 136 -35.95 17.09 5.64
CA ALA A 136 -36.44 17.65 6.90
C ALA A 136 -36.68 19.17 6.78
N MET A 137 -35.90 19.85 5.94
CA MET A 137 -36.01 21.29 5.72
C MET A 137 -37.04 21.67 4.63
N SER A 138 -37.44 20.74 3.74
CA SER A 138 -38.40 21.04 2.67
C SER A 138 -39.75 21.49 3.20
N ASP A 139 -40.13 20.99 4.37
CA ASP A 139 -41.41 21.27 5.00
C ASP A 139 -41.34 22.49 5.93
N PHE A 140 -40.13 22.99 6.21
CA PHE A 140 -39.90 24.15 7.07
C PHE A 140 -39.85 25.44 6.25
N ASN A 141 -41.02 26.03 6.02
CA ASN A 141 -41.13 27.27 5.27
C ASN A 141 -40.75 28.48 6.13
N VAL A 142 -39.79 29.26 5.64
CA VAL A 142 -39.39 30.56 6.20
C VAL A 142 -39.43 31.58 5.08
N PRO A 143 -40.22 32.67 5.22
CA PRO A 143 -40.86 33.10 6.47
C PRO A 143 -42.16 32.30 6.77
N MET A 144 -42.53 32.18 8.04
CA MET A 144 -43.62 31.28 8.45
C MET A 144 -44.99 31.81 8.00
N SER A 145 -45.91 30.91 7.64
CA SER A 145 -47.29 31.30 7.33
C SER A 145 -47.92 32.07 8.50
N GLY A 146 -48.46 33.26 8.22
CA GLY A 146 -48.93 34.19 9.26
C GLY A 146 -47.88 35.21 9.71
N ASP A 147 -46.93 35.58 8.85
CA ASP A 147 -45.90 36.61 9.10
C ASP A 147 -46.40 37.88 9.79
N HIS A 148 -47.61 38.33 9.49
CA HIS A 148 -48.22 39.52 10.10
C HIS A 148 -48.56 39.34 11.59
N CYS A 149 -48.65 38.09 12.07
CA CYS A 149 -48.87 37.75 13.48
C CYS A 149 -47.57 37.65 14.29
N PHE A 150 -46.41 37.61 13.62
CA PHE A 150 -45.11 37.44 14.26
C PHE A 150 -44.25 38.69 14.05
N ALA A 151 -43.37 38.99 15.02
CA ALA A 151 -42.43 40.08 14.86
C ALA A 151 -41.56 39.86 13.61
N SER A 152 -41.38 40.92 12.82
CA SER A 152 -40.54 40.94 11.62
C SER A 152 -39.09 40.58 11.94
N PHE A 153 -38.33 40.18 10.92
CA PHE A 153 -36.91 39.78 11.03
C PHE A 153 -35.98 40.79 11.72
N ASP A 154 -36.36 42.07 11.74
CA ASP A 154 -35.58 43.17 12.33
C ASP A 154 -35.67 43.23 13.87
N ARG A 155 -36.50 42.38 14.49
CA ARG A 155 -36.66 42.29 15.94
C ARG A 155 -36.56 40.84 16.41
N ILE A 156 -36.10 40.66 17.65
CA ILE A 156 -36.01 39.34 18.29
C ILE A 156 -37.41 38.73 18.36
N GLY A 157 -37.64 37.68 17.57
CA GLY A 157 -38.94 37.05 17.40
C GLY A 157 -38.87 35.70 16.68
N VAL A 158 -40.03 35.06 16.53
CA VAL A 158 -40.15 33.70 15.98
C VAL A 158 -39.60 33.60 14.55
N GLN A 159 -39.80 34.62 13.72
CA GLN A 159 -39.25 34.65 12.35
C GLN A 159 -37.73 34.62 12.33
N GLN A 160 -37.09 35.43 13.19
CA GLN A 160 -35.64 35.45 13.32
C GLN A 160 -35.11 34.10 13.80
N LEU A 161 -35.76 33.47 14.78
CA LEU A 161 -35.40 32.13 15.28
C LEU A 161 -35.51 31.07 14.17
N SER A 162 -36.60 31.07 13.41
CA SER A 162 -36.78 30.16 12.27
C SER A 162 -35.73 30.38 11.18
N GLY A 163 -35.36 31.63 10.91
CA GLY A 163 -34.24 31.96 10.02
C GLY A 163 -32.88 31.46 10.53
N GLN A 164 -32.61 31.60 11.84
CA GLN A 164 -31.39 31.06 12.46
C GLN A 164 -31.35 29.54 12.36
N LEU A 165 -32.46 28.84 12.62
CA LEU A 165 -32.55 27.39 12.46
C LEU A 165 -32.27 26.95 11.02
N LYS A 166 -32.82 27.67 10.03
CA LYS A 166 -32.53 27.45 8.61
C LYS A 166 -31.05 27.62 8.29
N ASN A 167 -30.40 28.64 8.85
CA ASN A 167 -28.97 28.87 8.64
C ASN A 167 -28.12 27.74 9.26
N VAL A 168 -28.44 27.29 10.47
CA VAL A 168 -27.77 26.13 11.10
C VAL A 168 -27.95 24.87 10.25
N HIS A 169 -29.15 24.64 9.72
CA HIS A 169 -29.42 23.53 8.82
C HIS A 169 -28.56 23.59 7.55
N GLN A 170 -28.51 24.75 6.90
CA GLN A 170 -27.68 24.97 5.71
C GLN A 170 -26.20 24.71 6.01
N MET A 171 -25.71 25.12 7.18
CA MET A 171 -24.34 24.86 7.61
C MET A 171 -24.04 23.36 7.72
N PHE A 172 -24.93 22.57 8.34
CA PHE A 172 -24.77 21.11 8.38
C PHE A 172 -24.82 20.46 6.99
N SER A 173 -25.77 20.86 6.14
CA SER A 173 -25.85 20.35 4.76
C SER A 173 -24.59 20.68 3.94
N ALA A 174 -24.02 21.88 4.14
CA ALA A 174 -22.76 22.28 3.53
C ALA A 174 -21.59 21.44 4.06
N GLN A 175 -21.54 21.14 5.36
CA GLN A 175 -20.53 20.26 5.95
C GLN A 175 -20.57 18.85 5.34
N HIS A 176 -21.76 18.22 5.28
CA HIS A 176 -21.92 16.93 4.60
C HIS A 176 -21.47 16.98 3.14
N SER A 177 -21.81 18.05 2.42
CA SER A 177 -21.39 18.26 1.04
C SER A 177 -19.86 18.34 0.89
N SER A 178 -19.19 19.04 1.81
CA SER A 178 -17.74 19.17 1.82
C SER A 178 -17.06 17.82 2.07
N ILE A 179 -17.57 17.02 3.01
CA ILE A 179 -17.04 15.68 3.30
C ILE A 179 -17.19 14.77 2.08
N ILE A 180 -18.37 14.75 1.45
CA ILE A 180 -18.62 13.97 0.24
C ILE A 180 -17.62 14.35 -0.86
N GLN A 181 -17.44 15.65 -1.12
CA GLN A 181 -16.51 16.13 -2.14
C GLN A 181 -15.05 15.77 -1.81
N GLY A 182 -14.62 15.92 -0.55
CA GLY A 182 -13.26 15.55 -0.13
C GLY A 182 -12.97 14.05 -0.29
N ILE A 183 -13.94 13.20 0.01
CA ILE A 183 -13.80 11.75 -0.18
C ILE A 183 -13.72 11.42 -1.68
N GLU A 184 -14.68 11.90 -2.48
CA GLU A 184 -14.80 11.52 -3.89
C GLU A 184 -13.72 12.09 -4.79
N SER A 185 -13.34 13.36 -4.57
CA SER A 185 -12.37 14.04 -5.44
C SER A 185 -10.92 13.79 -5.07
N ASP A 186 -10.63 13.56 -3.79
CA ASP A 186 -9.26 13.46 -3.30
C ASP A 186 -8.95 12.06 -2.74
N THR A 187 -9.66 11.64 -1.70
CA THR A 187 -9.34 10.40 -0.96
C THR A 187 -9.37 9.16 -1.86
N LEU A 188 -10.49 8.95 -2.57
CA LEU A 188 -10.63 7.79 -3.47
C LEU A 188 -9.62 7.82 -4.61
N MET A 189 -9.32 9.00 -5.15
CA MET A 189 -8.30 9.17 -6.20
C MET A 189 -6.90 8.81 -5.67
N GLN A 190 -6.53 9.24 -4.47
CA GLN A 190 -5.24 8.93 -3.86
C GLN A 190 -5.10 7.43 -3.54
N LEU A 191 -6.16 6.79 -3.04
CA LEU A 191 -6.18 5.34 -2.79
C LEU A 191 -6.03 4.54 -4.08
N ASP A 192 -6.70 4.93 -5.17
CA ASP A 192 -6.56 4.24 -6.45
C ASP A 192 -5.14 4.35 -7.01
N LYS A 193 -4.53 5.55 -6.93
CA LYS A 193 -3.11 5.74 -7.28
C LYS A 193 -2.19 4.83 -6.46
N LEU A 194 -2.40 4.75 -5.15
CA LEU A 194 -1.61 3.89 -4.27
C LEU A 194 -1.78 2.40 -4.65
N ARG A 195 -3.00 1.98 -5.00
CA ARG A 195 -3.29 0.62 -5.45
C ARG A 195 -2.61 0.27 -6.77
N ILE A 196 -2.55 1.20 -7.72
CA ILE A 196 -1.83 1.04 -9.00
C ILE A 196 -0.34 0.89 -8.73
N GLU A 197 0.23 1.73 -7.87
CA GLU A 197 1.65 1.65 -7.52
C GLU A 197 2.05 0.31 -6.87
N ILE A 198 1.21 -0.22 -5.97
CA ILE A 198 1.42 -1.55 -5.38
C ILE A 198 1.38 -2.63 -6.47
N LYS A 199 0.44 -2.53 -7.43
CA LYS A 199 0.34 -3.45 -8.56
C LYS A 199 1.58 -3.39 -9.45
N ASP A 200 2.10 -2.19 -9.72
CA ASP A 200 3.31 -2.00 -10.52
C ASP A 200 4.55 -2.53 -9.78
N SER A 201 4.64 -2.30 -8.47
CA SER A 201 5.71 -2.87 -7.64
C SER A 201 5.71 -4.39 -7.61
N LEU A 202 4.53 -5.01 -7.58
CA LEU A 202 4.36 -6.46 -7.74
C LEU A 202 4.84 -6.93 -9.11
N LYS A 203 4.47 -6.21 -10.17
CA LYS A 203 4.91 -6.54 -11.53
C LYS A 203 6.43 -6.46 -11.67
N VAL A 204 7.06 -5.41 -11.14
CA VAL A 204 8.52 -5.25 -11.12
C VAL A 204 9.19 -6.43 -10.43
N TYR A 205 8.70 -6.83 -9.26
CA TYR A 205 9.22 -8.00 -8.54
C TYR A 205 9.11 -9.30 -9.37
N THR A 206 7.95 -9.55 -9.97
CA THR A 206 7.72 -10.78 -10.76
C THR A 206 8.51 -10.81 -12.06
N ASP A 207 8.62 -9.68 -12.74
CA ASP A 207 9.35 -9.55 -14.01
C ASP A 207 10.86 -9.67 -13.80
N HIS A 208 11.37 -9.23 -12.65
CA HIS A 208 12.78 -9.34 -12.30
C HIS A 208 13.16 -10.77 -11.87
N LEU A 209 12.43 -11.38 -10.91
CA LEU A 209 12.81 -12.68 -10.35
C LEU A 209 12.30 -13.87 -11.17
N GLY A 210 11.16 -13.73 -11.84
CA GLY A 210 10.54 -14.81 -12.61
C GLY A 210 11.47 -15.45 -13.66
N PRO A 211 12.19 -14.68 -14.49
CA PRO A 211 13.15 -15.22 -15.45
C PRO A 211 14.32 -15.98 -14.81
N ILE A 212 14.85 -15.47 -13.68
CA ILE A 212 15.97 -16.10 -12.96
C ILE A 212 15.51 -17.43 -12.37
N TYR A 213 14.35 -17.44 -11.71
CA TYR A 213 13.77 -18.65 -11.14
C TYR A 213 13.43 -19.71 -12.19
N LYS A 214 12.85 -19.29 -13.33
CA LYS A 214 12.60 -20.20 -14.47
C LYS A 214 13.90 -20.83 -14.99
N ARG A 215 14.97 -20.04 -15.09
CA ARG A 215 16.29 -20.54 -15.50
C ARG A 215 16.86 -21.53 -14.48
N LEU A 216 16.73 -21.25 -13.19
CA LEU A 216 17.15 -22.16 -12.12
C LEU A 216 16.42 -23.50 -12.21
N ARG A 217 15.09 -23.49 -12.37
CA ARG A 217 14.29 -24.72 -12.50
C ARG A 217 14.69 -25.56 -13.73
N LYS A 218 14.99 -24.90 -14.86
CA LYS A 218 15.50 -25.57 -16.07
C LYS A 218 16.86 -26.20 -15.81
N GLN A 219 17.78 -25.44 -15.21
CA GLN A 219 19.13 -25.92 -14.89
C GLN A 219 19.10 -27.10 -13.92
N ALA A 220 18.27 -27.04 -12.87
CA ALA A 220 18.11 -28.13 -11.92
C ALA A 220 17.63 -29.42 -12.60
N LYS A 221 16.71 -29.32 -13.58
CA LYS A 221 16.29 -30.47 -14.38
C LYS A 221 17.44 -31.04 -15.23
N GLU A 222 18.21 -30.19 -15.90
CA GLU A 222 19.36 -30.60 -16.72
C GLU A 222 20.45 -31.28 -15.88
N VAL A 223 20.66 -30.83 -14.65
CA VAL A 223 21.56 -31.46 -13.67
C VAL A 223 21.08 -32.87 -13.31
N GLU A 224 19.79 -33.06 -13.00
CA GLU A 224 19.24 -34.38 -12.70
C GLU A 224 19.37 -35.34 -13.90
N GLU A 225 19.04 -34.88 -15.12
CA GLU A 225 19.23 -35.69 -16.34
C GLU A 225 20.70 -36.08 -16.57
N CYS A 226 21.65 -35.20 -16.21
CA CYS A 226 23.08 -35.52 -16.30
C CYS A 226 23.53 -36.51 -15.21
N LYS A 227 22.96 -36.43 -14.00
CA LYS A 227 23.21 -37.39 -12.91
C LYS A 227 22.70 -38.78 -13.29
N GLU A 228 21.50 -38.90 -13.85
CA GLU A 228 20.95 -40.17 -14.34
C GLU A 228 21.85 -40.80 -15.42
N LYS A 229 22.30 -40.00 -16.39
CA LYS A 229 23.25 -40.45 -17.42
C LYS A 229 24.57 -40.94 -16.84
N LEU A 230 25.08 -40.27 -15.80
CA LEU A 230 26.29 -40.70 -15.10
C LEU A 230 26.06 -42.05 -14.39
N VAL A 231 24.93 -42.23 -13.70
CA VAL A 231 24.59 -43.50 -13.05
C VAL A 231 24.58 -44.63 -14.08
N HIS A 232 23.91 -44.46 -15.22
CA HIS A 232 23.88 -45.46 -16.29
C HIS A 232 25.26 -45.74 -16.92
N ALA A 233 26.10 -44.71 -17.08
CA ALA A 233 27.46 -44.88 -17.59
C ALA A 233 28.32 -45.73 -16.64
N VAL A 234 28.21 -45.48 -15.33
CA VAL A 234 28.91 -46.25 -14.29
C VAL A 234 28.41 -47.70 -14.24
N GLU A 235 27.11 -47.94 -14.35
CA GLU A 235 26.55 -49.29 -14.42
C GLU A 235 26.99 -50.06 -15.67
N SER A 236 27.01 -49.39 -16.82
CA SER A 236 27.48 -49.96 -18.09
C SER A 236 28.96 -50.34 -18.02
N TYR A 237 29.77 -49.48 -17.40
CA TYR A 237 31.18 -49.75 -17.14
C TYR A 237 31.37 -51.00 -16.27
N LYS A 238 30.59 -51.16 -15.18
CA LYS A 238 30.61 -52.37 -14.33
C LYS A 238 30.29 -53.65 -15.12
N LYS A 239 29.37 -53.56 -16.07
CA LYS A 239 28.97 -54.67 -16.96
C LYS A 239 29.95 -54.91 -18.13
N LYS A 240 31.10 -54.21 -18.18
CA LYS A 240 32.10 -54.23 -19.26
C LYS A 240 31.55 -53.80 -20.64
N HIS A 241 30.39 -53.13 -20.68
CA HIS A 241 29.86 -52.53 -21.90
C HIS A 241 30.42 -51.11 -22.06
N ARG A 242 31.16 -50.85 -23.15
CA ARG A 242 31.79 -49.54 -23.43
C ARG A 242 30.86 -48.53 -24.10
N ALA A 243 29.55 -48.61 -23.87
CA ALA A 243 28.57 -47.78 -24.58
C ALA A 243 28.61 -46.29 -24.18
N SER A 244 29.11 -45.97 -22.98
CA SER A 244 29.15 -44.60 -22.45
C SER A 244 30.39 -44.41 -21.57
N ASP A 245 31.11 -43.31 -21.77
CA ASP A 245 32.27 -42.94 -20.95
C ASP A 245 31.82 -42.23 -19.67
N ALA A 246 31.98 -42.91 -18.53
CA ALA A 246 31.63 -42.41 -17.21
C ALA A 246 32.43 -41.16 -16.81
N TRP A 247 33.69 -41.03 -17.27
CA TRP A 247 34.51 -39.86 -16.95
C TRP A 247 33.98 -38.60 -17.66
N LEU A 248 33.59 -38.73 -18.94
CA LEU A 248 32.96 -37.62 -19.67
C LEU A 248 31.61 -37.24 -19.06
N ALA A 249 30.79 -38.21 -18.66
CA ALA A 249 29.53 -37.96 -17.98
C ALA A 249 29.74 -37.22 -16.64
N GLN A 250 30.75 -37.61 -15.86
CA GLN A 250 31.10 -36.94 -14.61
C GLN A 250 31.54 -35.50 -14.83
N GLN A 251 32.36 -35.26 -15.85
CA GLN A 251 32.81 -33.92 -16.18
C GLN A 251 31.66 -33.01 -16.62
N LYS A 252 30.66 -33.56 -17.31
CA LYS A 252 29.43 -32.84 -17.63
C LYS A 252 28.63 -32.47 -16.37
N VAL A 253 28.38 -33.43 -15.47
CA VAL A 253 27.68 -33.18 -14.19
C VAL A 253 28.36 -32.06 -13.40
N ARG A 254 29.70 -32.08 -13.30
CA ARG A 254 30.45 -31.02 -12.62
C ARG A 254 30.19 -29.64 -13.22
N ARG A 255 30.18 -29.52 -14.54
CA ARG A 255 29.91 -28.26 -15.24
C ARG A 255 28.49 -27.75 -14.95
N GLU A 256 27.50 -28.63 -15.07
CA GLU A 256 26.09 -28.25 -14.85
C GLU A 256 25.83 -27.85 -13.38
N LEU A 257 26.51 -28.49 -12.42
CA LEU A 257 26.43 -28.11 -11.00
C LEU A 257 27.05 -26.73 -10.73
N VAL A 258 28.18 -26.41 -11.34
CA VAL A 258 28.79 -25.06 -11.22
C VAL A 258 27.82 -24.01 -11.77
N GLN A 259 27.25 -24.27 -12.95
CA GLN A 259 26.27 -23.36 -13.56
C GLN A 259 24.99 -23.21 -12.71
N GLN A 260 24.50 -24.30 -12.10
CA GLN A 260 23.38 -24.22 -11.15
C GLN A 260 23.73 -23.33 -9.95
N ALA A 261 24.90 -23.53 -9.35
CA ALA A 261 25.35 -22.72 -8.21
C ALA A 261 25.49 -21.22 -8.56
N GLU A 262 25.95 -20.89 -9.77
CA GLU A 262 26.01 -19.51 -10.26
C GLU A 262 24.61 -18.88 -10.37
N ILE A 263 23.63 -19.63 -10.88
CA ILE A 263 22.23 -19.15 -11.01
C ILE A 263 21.57 -19.02 -9.63
N GLU A 264 21.80 -19.96 -8.70
CA GLU A 264 21.32 -19.88 -7.32
C GLU A 264 21.89 -18.65 -6.60
N ASN A 265 23.18 -18.39 -6.74
CA ASN A 265 23.81 -17.20 -6.19
C ASN A 265 23.25 -15.91 -6.79
N ALA A 266 22.97 -15.89 -8.10
CA ALA A 266 22.33 -14.75 -8.75
C ALA A 266 20.91 -14.53 -8.22
N LEU A 267 20.13 -15.59 -8.05
CA LEU A 267 18.78 -15.52 -7.48
C LEU A 267 18.82 -15.00 -6.04
N PHE A 268 19.71 -15.54 -5.21
CA PHE A 268 19.87 -15.10 -3.82
C PHE A 268 20.18 -13.61 -3.72
N LYS A 269 21.14 -13.11 -4.51
CA LYS A 269 21.47 -11.68 -4.54
C LYS A 269 20.30 -10.82 -5.02
N ALA A 270 19.58 -11.27 -6.04
CA ALA A 270 18.42 -10.56 -6.55
C ALA A 270 17.28 -10.49 -5.51
N VAL A 271 17.01 -11.59 -4.80
CA VAL A 271 16.02 -11.63 -3.71
C VAL A 271 16.39 -10.67 -2.58
N GLN A 272 17.66 -10.62 -2.16
CA GLN A 272 18.08 -9.69 -1.10
C GLN A 272 17.92 -8.23 -1.54
N ALA A 273 18.31 -7.90 -2.77
CA ALA A 273 18.13 -6.56 -3.31
C ALA A 273 16.65 -6.15 -3.39
N GLU A 274 15.78 -7.04 -3.86
CA GLU A 274 14.33 -6.80 -3.89
C GLU A 274 13.75 -6.66 -2.48
N ARG A 275 14.20 -7.48 -1.52
CA ARG A 275 13.76 -7.38 -0.13
C ARG A 275 14.09 -6.02 0.48
N GLU A 276 15.30 -5.53 0.30
CA GLU A 276 15.72 -4.20 0.81
C GLU A 276 15.00 -3.05 0.12
N ARG A 277 14.74 -3.18 -1.20
CA ARG A 277 13.95 -2.22 -1.96
C ARG A 277 12.51 -2.18 -1.44
N LEU A 278 11.87 -3.33 -1.32
CA LEU A 278 10.49 -3.46 -0.83
C LEU A 278 10.36 -2.99 0.62
N HIS A 279 11.31 -3.29 1.49
CA HIS A 279 11.26 -2.85 2.88
C HIS A 279 11.18 -1.32 3.02
N ARG A 280 12.00 -0.58 2.25
CA ARG A 280 11.96 0.89 2.23
C ARG A 280 10.68 1.42 1.58
N TRP A 281 10.28 0.82 0.46
CA TRP A 281 9.07 1.20 -0.25
C TRP A 281 7.80 1.00 0.61
N GLU A 282 7.70 -0.11 1.36
CA GLU A 282 6.56 -0.38 2.24
C GLU A 282 6.37 0.68 3.33
N ALA A 283 7.47 1.21 3.88
CA ALA A 283 7.39 2.32 4.84
C ALA A 283 6.73 3.55 4.20
N THR A 284 7.12 3.89 2.96
CA THR A 284 6.52 5.02 2.23
C THR A 284 5.04 4.80 1.88
N VAL A 285 4.65 3.56 1.56
CA VAL A 285 3.25 3.19 1.31
C VAL A 285 2.43 3.33 2.59
N ALA A 286 2.96 2.86 3.72
CA ALA A 286 2.28 2.95 5.01
C ALA A 286 2.09 4.41 5.46
N GLU A 287 3.12 5.25 5.30
CA GLU A 287 3.03 6.69 5.59
C GLU A 287 1.99 7.39 4.72
N ARG A 288 2.01 7.14 3.41
CA ARG A 288 1.02 7.73 2.50
C ARG A 288 -0.39 7.26 2.78
N LEU A 289 -0.58 5.98 3.09
CA LEU A 289 -1.90 5.48 3.48
C LEU A 289 -2.40 6.16 4.76
N ARG A 290 -1.53 6.33 5.76
CA ARG A 290 -1.85 7.09 6.99
C ARG A 290 -2.25 8.51 6.65
N ASP A 291 -1.49 9.20 5.80
CA ASP A 291 -1.75 10.61 5.46
C ASP A 291 -3.06 10.77 4.68
N ILE A 292 -3.38 9.84 3.76
CA ILE A 292 -4.68 9.79 3.07
C ILE A 292 -5.84 9.59 4.04
N VAL A 293 -5.68 8.69 5.01
CA VAL A 293 -6.74 8.42 6.00
C VAL A 293 -6.90 9.63 6.93
N ALA A 294 -5.80 10.27 7.31
CA ALA A 294 -5.80 11.43 8.19
C ALA A 294 -6.39 12.69 7.53
N SER A 295 -6.32 12.83 6.20
CA SER A 295 -6.89 14.00 5.50
C SER A 295 -8.42 14.03 5.48
N VAL A 296 -9.09 12.93 5.83
CA VAL A 296 -10.55 12.84 5.89
C VAL A 296 -11.12 13.20 7.27
N VAL A 297 -10.32 13.03 8.32
CA VAL A 297 -10.68 13.30 9.73
C VAL A 297 -10.40 14.75 10.07
#